data_AF-A0A4E0RXL6-F1
#
_entry.id   AF-A0A4E0RXL6-F1
#
_cell.length_a   1.000
_cell.length_b   1.000
_cell.length_c   1.000
_cell.angle_alpha   90.00
_cell.angle_beta   90.00
_cell.angle_gamma   90.00
#
_symmetry.space_group_name_H-M   'P 1'
#
loop_
_entity.id
_entity.type
_entity.pdbx_description
1 polymer ?
#
loop_
_entity_poly.entity_id
_entity_poly.type
_entity_poly.pdbx_seq_one_letter_code
_entity_poly.pdbx_strand_id
1 'polypeptide(L)'
;SACGVSRSVTITLAYLLVATDFSLVDLTKAIQGARHCACPNYGFRKQLIEFEESKKHLQLRERLFARFGPWPEDKREADSAELKEHMATQEYYLENGVYPGEESLEKAASGDPNQPPTKLNAAFFTVHTKNGSRDLAELMASRPAPPGATETAEAEKPNTT
;
A
#
# COMPACT_ATOMS: atom_id res chain seq x y z
N SER A 1 -10.37 12.75 -12.78
CA SER A 1 -10.26 11.52 -11.96
C SER A 1 -9.74 11.87 -10.58
N ALA A 2 -10.50 11.62 -9.51
CA ALA A 2 -10.01 11.86 -8.15
C ALA A 2 -9.07 10.71 -7.76
N CYS A 3 -7.76 10.90 -7.97
CA CYS A 3 -6.76 9.99 -7.44
C CYS A 3 -6.89 10.00 -5.91
N GLY A 4 -7.06 8.84 -5.26
CA GLY A 4 -7.27 8.69 -3.81
C GLY A 4 -6.05 9.03 -2.94
N VAL A 5 -5.35 10.10 -3.30
CA VAL A 5 -4.08 10.58 -2.77
C VAL A 5 -4.29 11.51 -1.57
N SER A 6 -5.41 12.24 -1.56
CA SER A 6 -5.61 13.36 -0.63
C SER A 6 -6.83 13.17 0.27
N ARG A 7 -8.05 13.29 -0.26
CA ARG A 7 -9.29 13.24 0.54
C ARG A 7 -9.47 11.92 1.31
N SER A 8 -9.30 10.78 0.64
CA SER A 8 -9.42 9.46 1.28
C SER A 8 -8.35 9.28 2.35
N VAL A 9 -7.10 9.64 2.05
CA VAL A 9 -5.97 9.53 2.99
C VAL A 9 -6.22 10.37 4.24
N THR A 10 -6.73 11.60 4.08
CA THR A 10 -7.06 12.46 5.22
C THR A 10 -8.09 11.84 6.15
N ILE A 11 -9.17 11.26 5.61
CA ILE A 11 -10.19 10.61 6.43
C ILE A 11 -9.63 9.36 7.11
N THR A 12 -8.81 8.57 6.42
CA THR A 12 -8.13 7.41 7.02
C THR A 12 -7.21 7.82 8.17
N LEU A 13 -6.39 8.86 8.02
CA LEU A 13 -5.53 9.37 9.09
C LEU A 13 -6.35 9.83 10.30
N ALA A 14 -7.43 10.58 10.08
CA ALA A 14 -8.30 11.03 11.16
C ALA A 14 -8.96 9.85 11.89
N TYR A 15 -9.35 8.81 11.17
CA TYR A 15 -9.89 7.59 11.78
C TYR A 15 -8.83 6.85 12.60
N LEU A 16 -7.61 6.68 12.07
CA LEU A 16 -6.53 6.00 12.78
C LEU A 16 -6.10 6.76 14.04
N LEU A 17 -6.07 8.10 14.01
CA LEU A 17 -5.87 8.94 15.21
C LEU A 17 -6.94 8.67 16.28
N VAL A 18 -8.19 8.42 15.86
CA VAL A 18 -9.27 8.09 16.80
C VAL A 18 -9.15 6.65 17.29
N ALA A 19 -8.79 5.70 16.45
CA ALA A 19 -8.83 4.27 16.75
C ALA A 19 -7.56 3.72 17.44
N THR A 20 -6.43 4.42 17.32
CA THR A 20 -5.10 3.92 17.74
C THR A 20 -4.34 4.94 18.59
N ASP A 21 -3.31 4.51 19.31
CA ASP A 21 -2.52 5.38 20.21
C ASP A 21 -1.32 6.06 19.52
N PHE A 22 -1.26 6.05 18.20
CA PHE A 22 -0.16 6.65 17.43
C PHE A 22 -0.38 8.13 17.14
N SER A 23 0.73 8.86 17.00
CA SER A 23 0.72 10.25 16.58
C SER A 23 0.38 10.40 15.09
N LEU A 24 -0.04 11.59 14.67
CA LEU A 24 -0.28 11.88 13.25
C LEU A 24 0.98 11.66 12.39
N VAL A 25 2.16 11.96 12.95
CA VAL A 25 3.44 11.77 12.27
C VAL A 25 3.69 10.30 12.00
N ASP A 26 3.52 9.47 13.03
CA ASP A 26 3.68 8.01 12.94
C ASP A 26 2.69 7.41 11.95
N LEU A 27 1.42 7.80 12.03
CA LEU A 27 0.38 7.32 11.12
C LEU A 27 0.60 7.79 9.67
N THR A 28 1.18 8.97 9.47
CA THR A 28 1.57 9.44 8.14
C THR A 28 2.65 8.55 7.55
N LYS A 29 3.67 8.18 8.34
CA LYS A 29 4.71 7.22 7.91
C LYS A 29 4.10 5.85 7.60
N ALA A 30 3.25 5.34 8.48
CA ALA A 30 2.59 4.04 8.30
C ALA A 30 1.79 4.00 6.99
N ILE A 31 0.98 5.03 6.71
CA ILE A 31 0.21 5.06 5.47
C ILE A 31 1.11 5.19 4.24
N GLN A 32 2.22 5.94 4.32
CA GLN A 32 3.15 6.07 3.19
C GLN A 32 3.92 4.77 2.93
N GLY A 33 4.27 4.03 3.97
CA GLY A 33 4.87 2.70 3.85
C GLY A 33 3.91 1.69 3.22
N ALA A 34 2.61 1.75 3.55
CA ALA A 34 1.59 0.92 2.93
C ALA A 34 1.17 1.39 1.52
N ARG A 35 1.24 2.70 1.27
CA ARG A 35 0.80 3.34 0.02
C ARG A 35 1.62 4.59 -0.27
N HIS A 36 2.65 4.43 -1.08
CA HIS A 36 3.64 5.48 -1.38
C HIS A 36 3.06 6.76 -1.99
N CYS A 37 1.93 6.68 -2.69
CA CYS A 37 1.26 7.85 -3.26
C CYS A 37 0.37 8.61 -2.26
N ALA A 38 0.33 8.25 -0.99
CA ALA A 38 -0.44 8.94 0.02
C ALA A 38 0.15 10.31 0.35
N CYS A 39 -0.56 11.37 -0.02
CA CYS A 39 -0.13 12.75 0.21
C CYS A 39 -1.36 13.66 0.39
N PRO A 40 -1.83 13.84 1.64
CA PRO A 40 -2.83 14.86 1.96
C PRO A 40 -2.33 16.22 1.49
N ASN A 41 -3.20 17.07 0.95
CA ASN A 41 -2.78 18.42 0.56
C ASN A 41 -2.44 19.27 1.80
N TYR A 42 -1.78 20.41 1.62
CA TYR A 42 -1.36 21.26 2.73
C TYR A 42 -2.51 21.65 3.68
N GLY A 43 -3.67 22.03 3.12
CA GLY A 43 -4.85 22.39 3.91
C GLY A 43 -5.34 21.24 4.79
N PHE A 44 -5.38 20.02 4.25
CA PHE A 44 -5.75 18.83 5.02
C PHE A 44 -4.71 18.44 6.06
N ARG A 45 -3.42 18.58 5.78
CA ARG A 45 -2.38 18.37 6.79
C ARG A 45 -2.55 19.32 7.95
N LYS A 46 -2.80 20.61 7.68
CA LYS A 46 -3.07 21.59 8.73
C LYS A 46 -4.29 21.21 9.57
N GLN A 47 -5.39 20.81 8.93
CA GLN A 47 -6.59 20.35 9.63
C GLN A 47 -6.34 19.11 10.49
N LEU A 48 -5.51 18.17 10.03
CA LEU A 48 -5.14 16.98 10.81
C LEU A 48 -4.27 17.35 12.03
N ILE A 49 -3.31 18.26 11.86
CA ILE A 49 -2.49 18.77 12.97
C ILE A 49 -3.39 19.46 14.00
N GLU A 50 -4.28 20.36 13.58
CA GLU A 50 -5.24 21.02 14.47
C GLU A 50 -6.17 20.01 15.17
N PHE A 51 -6.53 18.91 14.51
CA PHE A 51 -7.36 17.83 15.08
C PHE A 51 -6.62 17.00 16.13
N GLU A 52 -5.33 16.75 15.94
CA GLU A 52 -4.45 16.12 16.94
C GLU A 52 -4.24 17.06 18.14
N GLU A 53 -3.79 18.29 17.90
CA GLU A 53 -3.48 19.30 18.93
C GLU A 53 -4.71 19.66 19.80
N SER A 54 -5.88 19.78 19.18
CA SER A 54 -7.12 20.08 19.91
C SER A 54 -7.66 18.92 20.74
N LYS A 55 -7.02 17.73 20.68
CA LYS A 55 -7.43 16.51 21.39
C LYS A 55 -8.87 16.04 21.09
N LYS A 56 -9.48 16.55 20.02
CA LYS A 56 -10.83 16.16 19.58
C LYS A 56 -10.91 14.69 19.20
N HIS A 57 -9.81 14.12 18.71
CA HIS A 57 -9.70 12.70 18.40
C HIS A 57 -9.90 11.81 19.64
N LEU A 58 -9.41 12.21 20.81
CA LEU A 58 -9.61 11.47 22.07
C LEU A 58 -11.09 11.49 22.51
N GLN A 59 -11.76 12.64 22.39
CA GLN A 59 -13.19 12.74 22.68
C GLN A 59 -14.03 11.86 21.74
N LEU A 60 -13.62 11.76 20.47
CA LEU A 60 -14.26 10.86 19.51
C LEU A 60 -13.98 9.39 19.84
N ARG A 61 -12.78 9.05 20.33
CA ARG A 61 -12.43 7.69 20.78
C ARG A 61 -13.31 7.26 21.94
N GLU A 62 -13.46 8.11 22.96
CA GLU A 62 -14.36 7.86 24.09
C GLU A 62 -15.79 7.60 23.62
N ARG A 63 -16.31 8.44 22.71
CA ARG A 63 -17.66 8.25 22.13
C ARG A 63 -17.77 6.98 21.31
N LEU A 64 -16.73 6.62 20.55
CA LEU A 64 -16.68 5.41 19.73
C LEU A 64 -16.76 4.17 20.64
N PHE A 65 -15.93 4.11 21.68
CA PHE A 65 -15.88 2.97 22.61
C PHE A 65 -17.09 2.93 23.56
N ALA A 66 -17.66 4.06 23.94
CA ALA A 66 -18.91 4.08 24.68
C ALA A 66 -20.08 3.50 23.87
N ARG A 67 -20.06 3.66 22.54
CA ARG A 67 -21.12 3.19 21.66
C ARG A 67 -20.97 1.74 21.20
N PHE A 68 -19.74 1.30 20.92
CA PHE A 68 -19.46 0.00 20.29
C PHE A 68 -18.63 -0.94 21.16
N GLY A 69 -18.20 -0.49 22.34
CA GLY A 69 -17.23 -1.20 23.17
C GLY A 69 -15.78 -0.90 22.77
N PRO A 70 -14.82 -1.21 23.65
CA PRO A 70 -13.40 -1.10 23.34
C PRO A 70 -12.99 -2.12 22.28
N TRP A 71 -11.93 -1.81 21.52
CA TRP A 71 -11.33 -2.76 20.60
C TRP A 71 -10.61 -3.88 21.38
N PRO A 72 -10.83 -5.17 21.04
CA PRO A 72 -10.18 -6.30 21.72
C PRO A 72 -8.65 -6.17 21.74
N GLU A 73 -8.03 -6.57 22.85
CA GLU A 73 -6.58 -6.40 23.07
C GLU A 73 -5.73 -7.11 22.02
N ASP A 74 -6.07 -8.36 21.73
CA ASP A 74 -5.40 -9.23 20.75
C ASP A 74 -5.41 -8.61 19.36
N LYS A 75 -6.54 -8.04 18.96
CA LYS A 75 -6.67 -7.35 17.67
C LYS A 75 -5.93 -6.02 17.67
N ARG A 76 -5.97 -5.29 18.79
CA ARG A 76 -5.26 -4.01 18.93
C ARG A 76 -3.75 -4.21 18.81
N GLU A 77 -3.22 -5.24 19.44
CA GLU A 77 -1.81 -5.58 19.36
C GLU A 77 -1.41 -5.94 17.93
N ALA A 78 -2.19 -6.79 17.24
CA ALA A 78 -1.98 -7.14 15.85
C ALA A 78 -2.00 -5.92 14.91
N ASP A 79 -3.03 -5.06 15.02
CA ASP A 79 -3.14 -3.84 14.23
C ASP A 79 -1.96 -2.88 14.50
N SER A 80 -1.51 -2.80 15.76
CA SER A 80 -0.36 -1.97 16.12
C SER A 80 0.97 -2.50 15.57
N ALA A 81 1.11 -3.82 15.46
CA ALA A 81 2.28 -4.46 14.87
C ALA A 81 2.34 -4.21 13.36
N GLU A 82 1.21 -4.33 12.66
CA GLU A 82 1.10 -4.03 11.23
C GLU A 82 1.43 -2.56 10.93
N LEU A 83 0.90 -1.62 11.73
CA LEU A 83 1.24 -0.21 11.60
C LEU A 83 2.74 0.04 11.79
N LYS A 84 3.38 -0.62 12.75
CA LYS A 84 4.83 -0.52 12.99
C LYS A 84 5.65 -1.08 11.84
N GLU A 85 5.23 -2.19 11.23
CA GLU A 85 5.88 -2.75 10.04
C GLU A 85 5.85 -1.76 8.87
N HIS A 86 4.70 -1.11 8.63
CA HIS A 86 4.60 -0.09 7.60
C HIS A 86 5.43 1.16 7.92
N MET A 87 5.52 1.58 9.17
CA MET A 87 6.41 2.67 9.56
C MET A 87 7.88 2.34 9.28
N ALA A 88 8.31 1.12 9.64
CA ALA A 88 9.67 0.65 9.36
C ALA A 88 9.95 0.60 7.85
N THR A 89 8.96 0.19 7.06
CA THR A 89 9.04 0.21 5.58
C THR A 89 9.29 1.62 5.05
N GLN A 90 8.57 2.61 5.58
CA GLN A 90 8.75 4.00 5.19
C GLN A 90 10.10 4.58 5.64
N GLU A 91 10.56 4.23 6.84
CA GLU A 91 11.85 4.67 7.37
C GLU A 91 13.01 4.09 6.54
N TYR A 92 12.95 2.81 6.19
CA TYR A 92 13.90 2.20 5.27
C TYR A 92 13.94 2.94 3.93
N TYR A 93 12.80 3.31 3.36
CA TYR A 93 12.77 4.10 2.13
C TYR A 93 13.42 5.48 2.29
N LEU A 94 13.21 6.16 3.41
CA LEU A 94 13.83 7.46 3.67
C LEU A 94 15.35 7.36 3.82
N GLU A 95 15.87 6.25 4.36
CA GLU A 95 17.30 6.01 4.54
C GLU A 95 17.99 5.49 3.27
N ASN A 96 17.34 4.60 2.53
CA ASN A 96 17.92 3.86 1.42
C ASN A 96 17.51 4.39 0.03
N GLY A 97 16.49 5.26 -0.04
CA GLY A 97 15.90 5.76 -1.29
C GLY A 97 15.11 4.70 -2.08
N VAL A 98 14.94 3.51 -1.51
CA VAL A 98 14.34 2.32 -2.13
C VAL A 98 13.57 1.56 -1.07
N TYR A 99 12.46 0.92 -1.43
CA TYR A 99 11.68 0.13 -0.48
C TYR A 99 12.34 -1.22 -0.17
N PRO A 100 12.04 -1.84 0.99
CA PRO A 100 12.57 -3.15 1.34
C PRO A 100 12.25 -4.19 0.25
N GLY A 101 13.30 -4.78 -0.34
CA GLY A 101 13.17 -5.80 -1.38
C GLY A 101 13.24 -5.29 -2.83
N GLU A 102 13.31 -3.98 -3.04
CA GLU A 102 13.57 -3.39 -4.37
C GLU A 102 15.07 -3.08 -4.54
N GLU A 103 15.59 -3.18 -5.77
CA GLU A 103 16.94 -2.72 -6.09
C GLU A 103 16.94 -1.24 -6.48
N SER A 104 17.94 -0.49 -5.99
CA SER A 104 18.13 0.91 -6.38
C SER A 104 18.38 1.02 -7.88
N LEU A 105 17.68 1.94 -8.54
CA LEU A 105 17.87 2.26 -9.97
C LEU A 105 19.34 2.55 -10.31
N GLU A 106 20.09 3.14 -9.38
CA GLU A 106 21.52 3.42 -9.55
C GLU A 106 22.38 2.15 -9.58
N LYS A 107 22.02 1.15 -8.79
CA LYS A 107 22.72 -0.14 -8.71
C LYS A 107 22.40 -1.03 -9.92
N ALA A 108 21.18 -0.92 -10.44
CA ALA A 108 20.81 -1.51 -11.73
C ALA A 108 21.57 -0.86 -12.90
N ALA A 109 21.86 0.46 -12.80
CA ALA A 109 22.58 1.21 -13.82
C ALA A 109 24.11 1.06 -13.74
N SER A 110 24.68 0.60 -12.62
CA SER A 110 26.12 0.37 -12.45
C SER A 110 26.63 -0.98 -12.98
N GLY A 111 25.79 -1.73 -13.72
CA GLY A 111 26.20 -2.94 -14.43
C GLY A 111 27.19 -2.64 -15.57
N ASP A 112 28.10 -3.58 -15.85
CA ASP A 112 29.12 -3.51 -16.90
C ASP A 112 28.56 -2.93 -18.23
N PRO A 113 29.15 -1.88 -18.82
CA PRO A 113 28.67 -1.26 -20.05
C PRO A 113 28.68 -2.18 -21.28
N ASN A 114 29.32 -3.36 -21.22
CA ASN A 114 29.25 -4.40 -22.26
C ASN A 114 28.16 -5.46 -22.02
N GLN A 115 27.41 -5.37 -20.92
CA GLN A 115 26.27 -6.24 -20.67
C GLN A 115 25.05 -5.63 -21.36
N PRO A 116 24.37 -6.35 -22.27
CA PRO A 116 23.17 -5.82 -22.92
C PRO A 116 22.18 -5.42 -21.83
N PRO A 117 21.47 -4.28 -21.96
CA PRO A 117 20.51 -3.84 -20.96
C PRO A 117 19.62 -5.04 -20.65
N THR A 118 19.71 -5.54 -19.42
CA THR A 118 18.76 -6.51 -18.91
C THR A 118 17.43 -5.83 -19.12
N LYS A 119 16.63 -6.38 -20.05
CA LYS A 119 15.32 -5.84 -20.38
C LYS A 119 14.67 -5.48 -19.06
N LEU A 120 14.30 -4.21 -18.87
CA LEU A 120 13.46 -3.79 -17.75
C LEU A 120 12.39 -4.85 -17.64
N ASN A 121 12.50 -5.71 -16.62
CA ASN A 121 11.60 -6.84 -16.47
C ASN A 121 10.23 -6.18 -16.37
N ALA A 122 9.42 -6.41 -17.40
CA ALA A 122 8.17 -5.71 -17.62
C ALA A 122 7.40 -5.69 -16.30
N ALA A 123 7.32 -4.49 -15.72
CA ALA A 123 6.59 -4.14 -14.51
C ALA A 123 6.28 -5.33 -13.56
N PHE A 124 7.25 -5.71 -12.73
CA PHE A 124 6.98 -6.62 -11.61
C PHE A 124 6.12 -5.86 -10.60
N PHE A 125 4.85 -6.25 -10.48
CA PHE A 125 3.93 -5.67 -9.53
C PHE A 125 3.81 -6.65 -8.36
N THR A 126 4.31 -6.24 -7.21
CA THR A 126 4.21 -7.03 -5.99
C THR A 126 2.81 -6.89 -5.41
N VAL A 127 2.09 -8.02 -5.26
CA VAL A 127 0.76 -8.10 -4.65
C VAL A 127 0.86 -8.76 -3.28
N HIS A 128 0.51 -7.99 -2.25
CA HIS A 128 0.42 -8.51 -0.90
C HIS A 128 -0.93 -9.20 -0.68
N THR A 129 -0.89 -10.49 -0.36
CA THR A 129 -2.08 -11.29 -0.01
C THR A 129 -1.99 -11.76 1.44
N LYS A 130 -3.09 -12.30 1.99
CA LYS A 130 -3.09 -12.92 3.34
C LYS A 130 -2.08 -14.07 3.50
N ASN A 131 -1.56 -14.59 2.38
CA ASN A 131 -0.56 -15.66 2.32
C ASN A 131 0.85 -15.14 2.00
N GLY A 132 1.09 -13.84 2.20
CA GLY A 132 2.36 -13.17 1.91
C GLY A 132 2.37 -12.43 0.58
N SER A 133 3.53 -11.86 0.27
CA SER A 133 3.79 -11.11 -0.94
C SER A 133 4.02 -12.04 -2.14
N ARG A 134 3.37 -11.76 -3.26
CA ARG A 134 3.45 -12.56 -4.50
C ARG A 134 3.56 -11.67 -5.72
N ASP A 135 4.08 -12.20 -6.81
CA ASP A 135 4.09 -11.51 -8.10
C ASP A 135 2.67 -11.42 -8.69
N LEU A 136 2.31 -10.28 -9.30
CA LEU A 136 1.01 -10.08 -9.93
C LEU A 136 0.77 -11.05 -11.08
N ALA A 137 1.79 -11.37 -11.89
CA ALA A 137 1.62 -12.31 -12.98
C ALA A 137 1.34 -13.72 -12.46
N GLU A 138 2.01 -14.13 -11.39
CA GLU A 138 1.73 -15.38 -10.67
C GLU A 138 0.30 -15.40 -10.09
N LEU A 139 -0.14 -14.30 -9.48
CA LEU A 139 -1.49 -14.19 -8.93
C LEU A 139 -2.55 -14.28 -10.04
N MET A 140 -2.34 -13.58 -11.16
CA MET A 140 -3.25 -13.62 -12.31
C MET A 140 -3.29 -15.03 -12.93
N ALA A 141 -2.17 -15.72 -13.01
CA ALA A 141 -2.09 -17.09 -13.49
C ALA A 141 -2.78 -18.10 -12.56
N SER A 142 -2.81 -17.82 -11.24
CA SER A 142 -3.47 -18.69 -10.24
C SER A 142 -4.99 -18.58 -10.24
N ARG A 143 -5.57 -17.63 -10.99
CA ARG A 143 -7.02 -17.40 -10.97
C ARG A 143 -7.73 -18.52 -11.76
N PRO A 144 -8.71 -19.23 -11.16
CA PRO A 144 -9.47 -20.22 -11.90
C PRO A 144 -10.24 -19.54 -13.03
N ALA A 145 -10.27 -20.21 -14.20
CA ALA A 145 -11.01 -19.74 -15.35
C ALA A 145 -12.49 -19.52 -14.98
N PRO A 146 -13.13 -18.43 -15.44
CA PRO A 146 -14.56 -18.25 -15.22
C PRO A 146 -15.31 -19.43 -15.87
N PRO A 147 -16.34 -19.97 -15.21
CA PRO A 147 -17.13 -21.06 -15.77
C PRO A 147 -17.83 -20.58 -17.05
N GLY A 148 -17.42 -21.08 -18.21
CA GLY A 148 -18.14 -20.87 -19.48
C GLY A 148 -17.33 -20.59 -20.76
N ALA A 149 -15.99 -20.59 -20.75
CA ALA A 149 -15.22 -20.42 -22.00
C ALA A 149 -15.02 -21.76 -22.72
N THR A 150 -15.99 -22.14 -23.56
CA THR A 150 -15.87 -23.25 -24.50
C THR A 150 -14.93 -22.90 -25.65
N GLU A 151 -14.03 -23.84 -25.89
CA GLU A 151 -13.07 -23.99 -26.98
C GLU A 151 -13.73 -23.86 -28.37
N THR A 152 -13.25 -22.95 -29.21
CA THR A 152 -13.42 -23.04 -30.68
C THR A 152 -12.04 -23.05 -31.31
N ALA A 153 -11.55 -24.25 -31.56
CA ALA A 153 -10.47 -24.51 -32.50
C ALA A 153 -11.11 -24.82 -33.86
N GLU A 154 -10.81 -24.05 -34.89
CA GLU A 154 -10.87 -24.58 -36.25
C GLU A 154 -9.89 -23.84 -37.17
N ALA A 155 -9.16 -24.66 -37.93
CA ALA A 155 -8.02 -24.31 -38.74
C ALA A 155 -8.44 -23.91 -40.16
N GLU A 156 -7.76 -22.93 -40.76
CA GLU A 156 -7.89 -22.67 -42.20
C GLU A 156 -6.49 -22.63 -42.87
N LYS A 157 -6.32 -23.52 -43.85
CA LYS A 157 -5.10 -23.74 -44.65
C LYS A 157 -4.93 -22.65 -45.74
N PRO A 158 -3.72 -22.45 -46.28
CA PRO A 158 -3.45 -21.43 -47.30
C PRO A 158 -3.90 -21.90 -48.69
N ASN A 159 -4.38 -20.96 -49.52
CA ASN A 159 -4.65 -21.23 -50.94
C ASN A 159 -3.88 -20.26 -51.84
N THR A 160 -3.23 -20.87 -52.82
CA THR A 160 -2.41 -20.31 -53.90
C THR A 160 -3.28 -19.70 -54.99
N THR A 161 -2.86 -18.58 -55.57
CA THR A 161 -2.90 -18.30 -57.03
C THR A 161 -1.83 -17.27 -57.33
#